data_AF-A0A645C980-F1
#
_entry.id   AF-A0A645C980-F1
#
_cell.length_a   1.000
_cell.length_b   1.000
_cell.length_c   1.000
_cell.angle_alpha   90.00
_cell.angle_beta   90.00
_cell.angle_gamma   90.00
#
_symmetry.space_group_name_H-M   'P 1'
#
loop_
_entity.id
_entity.type
_entity.pdbx_description
1 polymer ?
#
loop_
_entity_poly.entity_id
_entity_poly.type
_entity_poly.pdbx_seq_one_letter_code
_entity_poly.pdbx_strand_id
1 'polypeptide(L)'
;MRVFRLSMEQVYSSVGRFIALTLVSKTVLFLTTFILRKLRQSRRNQNSISAAEWLTLMIFPLFTVVTLLILGMNTQSGETASPWVIIDTFGLALCNIVIVIFMERLNAEKARQRDSLILHQQVAAEMNNIQALSQAYQEQRQLTHDFNNHMLAIEQLAEEGDLQKLTKYVEGISQRVSAVSTVVKSNNAIVDAVLNQKYLAAKNKGVLVEFLVGDLAGLPFADEDLVAVLSNLMDNAIKASALAPEGQRQIRVKFTNDKESGVLLSVKNTTAGRCG
;
A
#
# COMPACT_ATOMS: atom_id res chain seq x y z
N MET A 1 11.88 33.02 61.76
CA MET A 1 11.29 33.02 60.40
C MET A 1 11.92 34.16 59.57
N ARG A 2 13.13 33.94 59.01
CA ARG A 2 13.92 34.93 58.22
C ARG A 2 14.67 34.19 57.11
N VAL A 3 13.97 33.47 56.22
CA VAL A 3 14.62 32.66 55.17
C VAL A 3 14.28 33.13 53.75
N PHE A 4 13.45 34.16 53.57
CA PHE A 4 13.04 34.65 52.24
C PHE A 4 13.10 36.17 52.09
N ARG A 5 14.25 36.78 52.42
CA ARG A 5 14.60 38.12 51.92
C ARG A 5 16.04 38.12 51.39
N LEU A 6 16.26 37.37 50.32
CA LEU A 6 17.38 37.67 49.42
C LEU A 6 17.00 38.98 48.71
N SER A 7 17.65 40.08 49.07
CA SER A 7 17.52 41.33 48.31
C SER A 7 18.06 41.06 46.90
N MET A 8 17.36 41.55 45.87
CA MET A 8 17.77 41.37 44.47
C MET A 8 19.23 41.80 44.27
N GLU A 9 19.69 42.83 44.99
CA GLU A 9 21.09 43.30 45.00
C GLU A 9 22.12 42.23 45.42
N GLN A 10 21.80 41.34 46.37
CA GLN A 10 22.72 40.26 46.77
C GLN A 10 22.84 39.18 45.70
N VAL A 11 21.78 38.93 44.94
CA VAL A 11 21.81 38.01 43.79
C VAL A 11 22.62 38.61 42.64
N TYR A 12 22.56 39.94 42.45
CA TYR A 12 23.36 40.68 41.48
C TYR A 12 24.85 40.80 41.87
N SER A 13 25.19 40.74 43.16
CA SER A 13 26.57 40.96 43.65
C SER A 13 27.60 39.94 43.14
N SER A 14 27.15 38.76 42.71
CA SER A 14 27.99 37.75 42.07
C SER A 14 27.31 37.23 40.81
N VAL A 15 27.60 37.87 39.67
CA VAL A 15 27.11 37.53 38.33
C VAL A 15 27.13 36.03 38.05
N GLY A 16 28.18 35.32 38.49
CA GLY A 16 28.30 33.87 38.32
C GLY A 16 27.15 33.07 38.96
N ARG A 17 26.63 33.51 40.12
CA ARG A 17 25.46 32.87 40.77
C ARG A 17 24.18 33.10 39.97
N PHE A 18 24.03 34.28 39.37
CA PHE A 18 22.88 34.61 38.51
C PHE A 18 22.90 33.75 37.23
N ILE A 19 24.06 33.63 36.57
CA ILE A 19 24.26 32.75 35.40
C ILE A 19 23.95 31.29 35.74
N ALA A 20 24.44 30.79 36.88
CA ALA A 20 24.16 29.42 37.30
C ALA A 20 22.67 29.19 37.56
N LEU A 21 21.97 30.14 38.21
CA LEU A 21 20.55 30.04 38.51
C LEU A 21 19.68 30.03 37.23
N THR A 22 19.99 30.91 36.26
CA THR A 22 19.25 30.97 34.99
C THR A 22 19.47 29.72 34.16
N LEU A 23 20.70 29.19 34.10
CA LEU A 23 21.01 27.93 33.42
C LEU A 23 20.22 26.76 34.04
N VAL A 24 20.24 26.62 35.37
CA VAL A 24 19.51 25.56 36.07
C VAL A 24 18.01 25.68 35.81
N SER A 25 17.42 26.87 35.92
CA SER A 25 15.98 27.08 35.62
C SER A 25 15.60 26.64 34.21
N LYS A 26 16.45 26.95 33.21
CA LYS A 26 16.19 26.64 31.80
C LYS A 26 16.34 25.16 31.48
N THR A 27 17.34 24.49 32.06
CA THR A 27 17.48 23.02 31.92
C THR A 27 16.29 22.29 32.54
N VAL A 28 15.79 22.75 33.69
CA VAL A 28 14.59 22.18 34.33
C VAL A 28 13.35 22.38 33.46
N LEU A 29 13.13 23.57 32.88
CA LEU A 29 12.01 23.82 31.96
C LEU A 29 12.10 22.95 30.68
N PHE A 30 13.30 22.80 30.11
CA PHE A 30 13.51 21.94 28.95
C PHE A 30 13.25 20.46 29.28
N LEU A 31 13.77 19.97 30.40
CA LEU A 31 13.56 18.58 30.83
C LEU A 31 12.08 18.29 31.15
N THR A 32 11.40 19.19 31.87
CA THR A 32 9.98 19.02 32.20
C THR A 32 9.10 19.03 30.95
N THR A 33 9.30 19.96 30.01
CA THR A 33 8.57 19.97 28.73
C THR A 33 8.89 18.74 27.89
N PHE A 34 10.15 18.29 27.87
CA PHE A 34 10.57 17.07 27.19
C PHE A 34 9.90 15.82 27.78
N ILE A 35 9.91 15.68 29.11
CA ILE A 35 9.27 14.56 29.82
C ILE A 35 7.76 14.58 29.62
N LEU A 36 7.09 15.74 29.78
CA LEU A 36 5.65 15.88 29.54
C LEU A 36 5.28 15.49 28.10
N ARG A 37 6.08 15.93 27.12
CA ARG A 37 5.88 15.58 25.72
C ARG A 37 6.09 14.08 25.47
N LYS A 38 7.15 13.49 26.04
CA LYS A 38 7.43 12.03 25.90
C LYS A 38 6.35 11.17 26.55
N LEU A 39 5.85 11.58 27.73
CA LEU A 39 4.72 10.92 28.41
C LEU A 39 3.42 11.05 27.60
N ARG A 40 3.13 12.23 27.05
CA ARG A 40 1.98 12.45 26.16
C ARG A 40 2.09 11.63 24.88
N GLN A 41 3.26 11.60 24.26
CA GLN A 41 3.53 10.82 23.05
C GLN A 41 3.32 9.33 23.29
N SER A 42 3.85 8.79 24.39
CA SER A 42 3.68 7.38 24.78
C SER A 42 2.21 7.04 25.03
N ARG A 43 1.44 7.94 25.66
CA ARG A 43 -0.01 7.73 25.84
C ARG A 43 -0.81 7.83 24.55
N ARG A 44 -0.35 8.64 23.58
CA ARG A 44 -1.10 8.95 22.35
C ARG A 44 -0.68 8.09 21.15
N ASN A 45 0.16 7.08 21.36
CA ASN A 45 0.74 6.20 20.34
C ASN A 45 1.20 6.97 19.08
N GLN A 46 1.75 8.16 19.29
CA GLN A 46 2.14 9.07 18.22
C GLN A 46 3.55 8.74 17.73
N ASN A 47 3.76 8.76 16.42
CA ASN A 47 5.04 8.42 15.78
C ASN A 47 6.25 9.12 16.43
N SER A 48 7.40 8.47 16.33
CA SER A 48 8.70 9.02 16.70
C SER A 48 8.94 10.39 16.09
N ILE A 49 9.49 11.30 16.90
CA ILE A 49 9.78 12.69 16.52
C ILE A 49 10.75 12.69 15.34
N SER A 50 10.43 13.45 14.28
CA SER A 50 11.32 13.62 13.13
C SER A 50 12.59 14.38 13.52
N ALA A 51 13.71 14.13 12.84
CA ALA A 51 14.98 14.84 13.06
C ALA A 51 14.82 16.37 12.96
N ALA A 52 13.92 16.86 12.10
CA ALA A 52 13.63 18.30 11.97
C ALA A 52 12.91 18.88 13.20
N GLU A 53 12.03 18.10 13.85
CA GLU A 53 11.37 18.50 15.10
C GLU A 53 12.38 18.54 16.25
N TRP A 54 13.30 17.58 16.30
CA TRP A 54 14.44 17.58 17.24
C TRP A 54 15.34 18.81 17.04
N LEU A 55 15.69 19.11 15.78
CA LEU A 55 16.51 20.28 15.44
C LEU A 55 15.82 21.58 15.86
N THR A 56 14.51 21.70 15.62
CA THR A 56 13.72 22.89 16.01
C THR A 56 13.71 23.11 17.52
N LEU A 57 13.68 22.03 18.32
CA LEU A 57 13.75 22.12 19.78
C LEU A 57 15.12 22.54 20.31
N MET A 58 16.20 22.25 19.57
CA MET A 58 17.59 22.57 19.95
C MET A 58 17.98 24.04 19.73
N ILE A 59 17.22 24.80 18.93
CA ILE A 59 17.49 26.22 18.66
C ILE A 59 17.39 27.08 19.93
N PHE A 60 16.46 26.77 20.86
CA PHE A 60 16.24 27.58 22.06
C PHE A 60 17.29 27.40 23.16
N PRO A 61 17.73 26.16 23.49
CA PRO A 61 18.90 25.95 24.35
C PRO A 61 20.13 26.67 23.81
N LEU A 62 20.36 26.62 22.49
CA LEU A 62 21.48 27.31 21.86
C LEU A 62 21.39 28.82 22.05
N PHE A 63 20.23 29.43 21.79
CA PHE A 63 20.03 30.86 22.01
C PHE A 63 20.25 31.26 23.48
N THR A 64 19.82 30.42 24.43
CA THR A 64 20.05 30.65 25.87
C THR A 64 21.54 30.63 26.23
N VAL A 65 22.32 29.72 25.62
CA VAL A 65 23.78 29.69 25.81
C VAL A 65 24.41 30.97 25.25
N VAL A 66 23.98 31.44 24.08
CA VAL A 66 24.48 32.68 23.47
C VAL A 66 24.21 33.91 24.35
N THR A 67 23.00 34.06 24.89
CA THR A 67 22.68 35.22 25.75
C THR A 67 23.45 35.18 27.07
N LEU A 68 23.73 33.99 27.62
CA LEU A 68 24.59 33.82 28.79
C LEU A 68 26.06 34.13 28.50
N LEU A 69 26.58 33.80 27.32
CA LEU A 69 27.94 34.15 26.91
C LEU A 69 28.12 35.66 26.80
N ILE A 70 27.15 36.35 26.16
CA ILE A 70 27.14 37.81 26.07
C ILE A 70 27.12 38.43 27.47
N LEU A 71 26.28 37.91 28.38
CA LEU A 71 26.25 38.36 29.76
C LEU A 71 27.61 38.17 30.47
N GLY A 72 28.22 37.00 30.31
CA GLY A 72 29.53 36.69 30.89
C GLY A 72 30.66 37.61 30.37
N MET A 73 30.63 37.96 29.08
CA MET A 73 31.60 38.89 28.49
C MET A 73 31.47 40.31 29.04
N ASN A 74 30.24 40.84 29.16
CA ASN A 74 30.00 42.19 29.71
C ASN A 74 30.44 42.31 31.18
N THR A 75 30.41 41.21 31.93
CA THR A 75 30.72 41.23 33.36
C THR A 75 32.22 41.20 33.67
N GLN A 76 33.05 40.71 32.75
CA GLN A 76 34.51 40.87 32.82
C GLN A 76 34.93 42.34 32.68
N SER A 77 34.10 43.15 32.02
CA SER A 77 34.29 44.60 31.84
C SER A 77 33.92 45.41 33.09
N GLY A 78 33.45 44.78 34.17
CA GLY A 78 33.02 45.47 35.41
C GLY A 78 31.59 46.02 35.37
N GLU A 79 30.83 45.77 34.30
CA GLU A 79 29.43 46.20 34.21
C GLU A 79 28.49 45.24 34.94
N THR A 80 27.54 45.78 35.70
CA THR A 80 26.47 45.01 36.35
C THR A 80 25.49 44.43 35.32
N ALA A 81 24.93 43.25 35.62
CA ALA A 81 23.93 42.63 34.74
C ALA A 81 22.74 43.57 34.46
N SER A 82 22.51 43.86 33.18
CA SER A 82 21.44 44.76 32.75
C SER A 82 20.05 44.18 33.03
N PRO A 83 19.07 44.98 33.49
CA PRO A 83 17.69 44.54 33.70
C PRO A 83 17.02 43.88 32.48
N TRP A 84 17.48 44.19 31.26
CA TRP A 84 16.98 43.61 30.01
C TRP A 84 17.14 42.07 29.96
N VAL A 85 18.13 41.51 30.66
CA VAL A 85 18.40 40.06 30.70
C VAL A 85 17.27 39.28 31.37
N ILE A 86 16.62 39.87 32.38
CA ILE A 86 15.48 39.24 33.05
C ILE A 86 14.30 39.14 32.07
N ILE A 87 14.04 40.22 31.33
CA ILE A 87 12.96 40.28 30.34
C ILE A 87 13.21 39.25 29.24
N ASP A 88 14.43 39.16 28.71
CA ASP A 88 14.83 38.14 27.74
C ASP A 88 14.68 36.72 28.29
N THR A 89 15.06 36.49 29.54
CA THR A 89 14.91 35.19 30.21
C THR A 89 13.43 34.78 30.28
N PHE A 90 12.52 35.67 30.68
CA PHE A 90 11.09 35.34 30.71
C PHE A 90 10.51 35.19 29.30
N GLY A 91 10.90 36.05 28.36
CA GLY A 91 10.49 35.96 26.95
C GLY A 91 10.84 34.61 26.33
N LEU A 92 12.08 34.15 26.52
CA LEU A 92 12.53 32.86 25.99
C LEU A 92 11.79 31.67 26.63
N ALA A 93 11.43 31.75 27.91
CA ALA A 93 10.61 30.72 28.54
C ALA A 93 9.21 30.66 27.92
N LEU A 94 8.60 31.83 27.70
CA LEU A 94 7.28 31.93 27.07
C LEU A 94 7.30 31.40 25.63
N CYS A 95 8.31 31.77 24.83
CA CYS A 95 8.48 31.25 23.47
C CYS A 95 8.59 29.73 23.43
N ASN A 96 9.35 29.13 24.37
CA ASN A 96 9.48 27.68 24.47
C ASN A 96 8.14 27.00 24.79
N ILE A 97 7.33 27.57 25.68
CA ILE A 97 5.99 27.04 25.99
C ILE A 97 5.07 27.16 24.76
N VAL A 98 5.05 28.33 24.11
CA VAL A 98 4.21 28.59 22.93
C VAL A 98 4.54 27.63 21.79
N ILE A 99 5.83 27.41 21.49
CA ILE A 99 6.22 26.53 20.38
C ILE A 99 5.89 25.07 20.67
N VAL A 100 5.99 24.61 21.93
CA VAL A 100 5.58 23.25 22.30
C VAL A 100 4.08 23.06 22.08
N ILE A 101 3.24 24.02 22.50
CA ILE A 101 1.79 23.99 22.26
C ILE A 101 1.48 23.99 20.76
N PHE A 102 2.15 24.85 20.00
CA PHE A 102 1.97 24.94 18.54
C PHE A 102 2.35 23.63 17.84
N MET A 103 3.48 23.03 18.21
CA MET A 103 3.92 21.74 17.70
C MET A 103 2.93 20.61 18.04
N GLU A 104 2.37 20.60 19.24
CA GLU A 104 1.33 19.63 19.61
C GLU A 104 0.07 19.77 18.73
N ARG A 105 -0.35 21.00 18.42
CA ARG A 105 -1.49 21.26 17.53
C ARG A 105 -1.22 20.79 16.11
N LEU A 106 -0.06 21.15 15.56
CA LEU A 106 0.36 20.70 14.22
C LEU A 106 0.42 19.18 14.12
N ASN A 107 0.99 18.50 15.12
CA ASN A 107 1.10 17.05 15.12
C ASN A 107 -0.27 16.37 15.27
N ALA A 108 -1.19 16.95 16.06
CA ALA A 108 -2.57 16.47 16.16
C ALA A 108 -3.35 16.66 14.86
N GLU A 109 -3.08 17.70 14.09
CA GLU A 109 -3.72 17.95 12.80
C GLU A 109 -3.19 17.02 11.72
N LYS A 110 -1.87 16.83 11.64
CA LYS A 110 -1.25 15.82 10.75
C LYS A 110 -1.75 14.41 11.04
N ALA A 111 -1.95 14.06 12.31
CA ALA A 111 -2.54 12.77 12.69
C ALA A 111 -3.97 12.63 12.14
N ARG A 112 -4.82 13.65 12.34
CA ARG A 112 -6.18 13.66 11.79
C ARG A 112 -6.23 13.54 10.27
N GLN A 113 -5.32 14.22 9.56
CA GLN A 113 -5.22 14.11 8.10
C GLN A 113 -4.84 12.70 7.65
N ARG A 114 -3.89 12.06 8.35
CA ARG A 114 -3.51 10.67 8.07
C ARG A 114 -4.67 9.71 8.31
N ASP A 115 -5.35 9.85 9.44
CA ASP A 115 -6.50 9.00 9.80
C ASP A 115 -7.63 9.14 8.75
N SER A 116 -7.89 10.37 8.30
CA SER A 116 -8.87 10.64 7.23
C SER A 116 -8.46 10.00 5.90
N LEU A 117 -7.18 10.08 5.53
CA LEU A 117 -6.67 9.45 4.31
C LEU A 117 -6.80 7.93 4.35
N ILE A 118 -6.43 7.31 5.47
CA ILE A 118 -6.56 5.86 5.69
C ILE A 118 -8.03 5.45 5.60
N LEU A 119 -8.93 6.21 6.23
CA LEU A 119 -10.36 5.95 6.17
C LEU A 119 -10.89 6.04 4.72
N HIS A 120 -10.48 7.07 3.97
CA HIS A 120 -10.86 7.19 2.56
C HIS A 120 -10.37 6.00 1.71
N GLN A 121 -9.16 5.52 1.95
CA GLN A 121 -8.63 4.34 1.28
C GLN A 121 -9.42 3.08 1.63
N GLN A 122 -9.78 2.90 2.91
CA GLN A 122 -10.61 1.77 3.36
C GLN A 122 -12.00 1.80 2.71
N VAL A 123 -12.66 2.96 2.67
CA VAL A 123 -13.96 3.11 2.02
C VAL A 123 -13.88 2.80 0.53
N ALA A 124 -12.84 3.30 -0.16
CA ALA A 124 -12.66 3.02 -1.59
C ALA A 124 -12.42 1.52 -1.86
N ALA A 125 -11.62 0.85 -1.04
CA ALA A 125 -11.41 -0.59 -1.13
C ALA A 125 -12.72 -1.38 -0.89
N GLU A 126 -13.52 -0.96 0.09
CA GLU A 126 -14.80 -1.58 0.37
C GLU A 126 -15.80 -1.39 -0.78
N MET A 127 -15.84 -0.21 -1.41
CA MET A 127 -16.67 0.02 -2.60
C MET A 127 -16.27 -0.91 -3.76
N ASN A 128 -14.97 -1.13 -3.97
CA ASN A 128 -14.49 -2.08 -4.98
C ASN A 128 -14.93 -3.52 -4.67
N ASN A 129 -14.85 -3.94 -3.40
CA ASN A 129 -15.33 -5.25 -2.97
C ASN A 129 -16.84 -5.41 -3.19
N ILE A 130 -17.64 -4.39 -2.84
CA ILE A 130 -19.09 -4.38 -3.07
C ILE A 130 -19.40 -4.48 -4.57
N GLN A 131 -18.65 -3.77 -5.41
CA GLN A 131 -18.84 -3.83 -6.86
C GLN A 131 -18.50 -5.21 -7.43
N ALA A 132 -17.39 -5.81 -7.00
CA ALA A 132 -17.01 -7.17 -7.40
C ALA A 132 -18.05 -8.20 -6.96
N LEU A 133 -18.55 -8.08 -5.72
CA LEU A 133 -19.62 -8.93 -5.19
C LEU A 133 -20.91 -8.76 -6.02
N SER A 134 -21.28 -7.53 -6.36
CA SER A 134 -22.45 -7.25 -7.20
C SER A 134 -22.33 -7.88 -8.59
N GLN A 135 -21.15 -7.80 -9.21
CA GLN A 135 -20.90 -8.46 -10.50
C GLN A 135 -21.00 -9.98 -10.40
N ALA A 136 -20.38 -10.58 -9.38
CA ALA A 136 -20.48 -12.02 -9.13
C ALA A 136 -21.94 -12.47 -8.92
N TYR A 137 -22.73 -11.69 -8.18
CA TYR A 137 -24.17 -11.95 -8.02
C TYR A 137 -24.94 -11.87 -9.34
N GLN A 138 -24.62 -10.90 -10.21
CA GLN A 138 -25.24 -10.79 -11.53
C GLN A 138 -24.90 -12.00 -12.41
N GLU A 139 -23.64 -12.42 -12.43
CA GLU A 139 -23.20 -13.62 -13.14
C GLU A 139 -23.90 -14.88 -12.60
N GLN A 140 -23.97 -15.04 -11.28
CA GLN A 140 -24.69 -16.16 -10.66
C GLN A 140 -26.17 -16.17 -11.03
N ARG A 141 -26.81 -14.99 -11.08
CA ARG A 141 -28.21 -14.87 -11.48
C ARG A 141 -28.41 -15.28 -12.94
N GLN A 142 -27.51 -14.89 -13.83
CA GLN A 142 -27.54 -15.32 -15.24
C GLN A 142 -27.35 -16.84 -15.35
N LEU A 143 -26.38 -17.41 -14.65
CA LEU A 143 -26.16 -18.86 -14.63
C LEU A 143 -27.39 -19.62 -14.13
N THR A 144 -28.02 -19.14 -13.04
CA THR A 144 -29.25 -19.74 -12.50
C THR A 144 -30.41 -19.64 -13.50
N HIS A 145 -30.54 -18.51 -14.17
CA HIS A 145 -31.57 -18.30 -15.19
C HIS A 145 -31.39 -19.27 -16.37
N ASP A 146 -30.17 -19.39 -16.89
CA ASP A 146 -29.87 -20.29 -18.00
C ASP A 146 -30.04 -21.76 -17.59
N PHE A 147 -29.66 -22.11 -16.36
CA PHE A 147 -29.90 -23.44 -15.80
C PHE A 147 -31.40 -23.77 -15.74
N ASN A 148 -32.22 -22.86 -15.22
CA ASN A 148 -33.68 -23.06 -15.18
C ASN A 148 -34.27 -23.21 -16.58
N ASN A 149 -33.81 -22.42 -17.56
CA ASN A 149 -34.26 -22.56 -18.95
C ASN A 149 -33.87 -23.91 -19.55
N HIS A 150 -32.66 -24.40 -19.28
CA HIS A 150 -32.26 -25.73 -19.69
C HIS A 150 -33.13 -26.82 -19.05
N MET A 151 -33.48 -26.66 -17.78
CA MET A 151 -34.29 -27.64 -17.07
C MET A 151 -35.74 -27.67 -17.58
N LEU A 152 -36.33 -26.50 -17.85
CA LEU A 152 -37.65 -26.39 -18.50
C LEU A 152 -37.65 -27.04 -19.90
N ALA A 153 -36.61 -26.81 -20.71
CA ALA A 153 -36.50 -27.42 -22.03
C ALA A 153 -36.37 -28.96 -21.96
N ILE A 154 -35.65 -29.46 -20.94
CA ILE A 154 -35.53 -30.90 -20.67
C ILE A 154 -36.88 -31.49 -20.26
N GLU A 155 -37.61 -30.83 -19.35
CA GLU A 155 -38.95 -31.25 -18.91
C GLU A 155 -39.91 -31.33 -20.10
N GLN A 156 -39.96 -30.29 -20.94
CA GLN A 156 -40.85 -30.26 -22.10
C GLN A 156 -40.53 -31.38 -23.11
N LEU A 157 -39.25 -31.58 -23.45
CA LEU A 157 -38.83 -32.66 -24.36
C LEU A 157 -39.11 -34.05 -23.80
N ALA A 158 -39.04 -34.20 -22.47
CA ALA A 158 -39.38 -35.45 -21.80
C ALA A 158 -40.90 -35.73 -21.84
N GLU A 159 -41.73 -34.70 -21.63
CA GLU A 159 -43.20 -34.81 -21.74
C GLU A 159 -43.67 -35.13 -23.16
N GLU A 160 -43.01 -34.58 -24.19
CA GLU A 160 -43.29 -34.88 -25.60
C GLU A 160 -42.91 -36.32 -26.01
N GLY A 161 -42.15 -37.05 -25.18
CA GLY A 161 -41.73 -38.43 -25.43
C GLY A 161 -40.64 -38.58 -26.50
N ASP A 162 -40.06 -37.49 -27.01
CA ASP A 162 -39.04 -37.49 -28.06
C ASP A 162 -37.63 -37.70 -27.47
N LEU A 163 -37.36 -38.96 -27.10
CA LEU A 163 -36.09 -39.40 -26.52
C LEU A 163 -34.86 -39.06 -27.39
N GLN A 164 -35.01 -39.01 -28.73
CA GLN A 164 -33.92 -38.66 -29.63
C GLN A 164 -33.54 -37.18 -29.51
N LYS A 165 -34.52 -36.27 -29.53
CA LYS A 165 -34.24 -34.83 -29.35
C LYS A 165 -33.72 -34.53 -27.95
N LEU A 166 -34.28 -35.17 -26.92
CA LEU A 166 -33.83 -35.01 -25.54
C LEU A 166 -32.35 -35.40 -25.38
N THR A 167 -31.96 -36.59 -25.88
CA THR A 167 -30.57 -37.07 -25.82
C THR A 167 -29.62 -36.09 -26.52
N LYS A 168 -30.00 -35.63 -27.72
CA LYS A 168 -29.20 -34.67 -28.50
C LYS A 168 -29.07 -33.30 -27.80
N TYR A 169 -30.13 -32.85 -27.11
CA TYR A 169 -30.11 -31.59 -26.36
C TYR A 169 -29.17 -31.66 -25.15
N VAL A 170 -29.26 -32.74 -24.37
CA VAL A 170 -28.39 -32.99 -23.20
C VAL A 170 -26.94 -33.16 -23.61
N GLU A 171 -26.64 -33.86 -24.71
CA GLU A 171 -25.30 -33.94 -25.28
C GLU A 171 -24.73 -32.56 -25.66
N GLY A 172 -25.56 -31.69 -26.25
CA GLY A 172 -25.16 -30.32 -26.58
C GLY A 172 -24.85 -29.45 -25.35
N ILE A 173 -25.56 -29.65 -24.23
CA ILE A 173 -25.23 -29.02 -22.95
C ILE A 173 -23.92 -29.60 -22.39
N SER A 174 -23.81 -30.92 -22.36
CA SER A 174 -22.64 -31.63 -21.82
C SER A 174 -21.36 -31.30 -22.57
N GLN A 175 -21.38 -31.17 -23.90
CA GLN A 175 -20.22 -30.74 -24.68
C GLN A 175 -19.79 -29.30 -24.38
N ARG A 176 -20.73 -28.39 -24.12
CA ARG A 176 -20.41 -27.01 -23.72
C ARG A 176 -19.76 -26.96 -22.34
N VAL A 177 -20.24 -27.77 -21.40
CA VAL A 177 -19.66 -27.89 -20.06
C VAL A 177 -18.31 -28.62 -20.10
N SER A 178 -18.19 -29.67 -20.90
CA SER A 178 -16.94 -30.44 -21.08
C SER A 178 -15.87 -29.65 -21.85
N ALA A 179 -16.24 -28.69 -22.71
CA ALA A 179 -15.29 -27.74 -23.27
C ALA A 179 -14.63 -26.81 -22.23
N VAL A 180 -15.18 -26.74 -21.01
CA VAL A 180 -14.57 -26.09 -19.83
C VAL A 180 -13.60 -27.06 -19.11
N SER A 181 -13.64 -28.37 -19.42
CA SER A 181 -12.72 -29.35 -18.85
C SER A 181 -11.33 -29.27 -19.50
N THR A 182 -10.40 -28.78 -18.67
CA THR A 182 -8.93 -28.87 -18.72
C THR A 182 -8.31 -29.38 -20.04
N VAL A 183 -7.96 -28.45 -20.93
CA VAL A 183 -7.17 -28.70 -22.16
C VAL A 183 -5.69 -28.87 -21.86
N VAL A 184 -5.18 -28.22 -20.81
CA VAL A 184 -3.78 -28.32 -20.37
C VAL A 184 -3.69 -29.00 -19.01
N LYS A 185 -2.89 -30.07 -18.92
CA LYS A 185 -2.50 -30.74 -17.67
C LYS A 185 -0.98 -30.86 -17.62
N SER A 186 -0.36 -30.05 -16.78
CA SER A 186 1.10 -29.91 -16.67
C SER A 186 1.65 -30.27 -15.30
N ASN A 187 0.82 -30.81 -14.40
CA ASN A 187 1.13 -31.05 -12.98
C ASN A 187 1.56 -29.80 -12.20
N ASN A 188 1.30 -28.60 -12.75
CA ASN A 188 1.46 -27.33 -12.08
C ASN A 188 0.12 -26.60 -12.09
N ALA A 189 -0.52 -26.51 -10.92
CA ALA A 189 -1.88 -25.98 -10.78
C ALA A 189 -2.00 -24.52 -11.28
N ILE A 190 -0.96 -23.70 -11.10
CA ILE A 190 -0.94 -22.30 -11.54
C ILE A 190 -0.89 -22.22 -13.06
N VAL A 191 0.00 -22.98 -13.69
CA VAL A 191 0.13 -23.02 -15.15
C VAL A 191 -1.17 -23.55 -15.78
N ASP A 192 -1.72 -24.63 -15.22
CA ASP A 192 -2.97 -25.23 -15.70
C ASP A 192 -4.12 -24.23 -15.59
N ALA A 193 -4.26 -23.52 -14.47
CA ALA A 193 -5.30 -22.52 -14.30
C ALA A 193 -5.20 -21.39 -15.34
N VAL A 194 -4.01 -20.81 -15.50
CA VAL A 194 -3.81 -19.67 -16.42
C VAL A 194 -4.02 -20.08 -17.88
N LEU A 195 -3.42 -21.19 -18.32
CA LEU A 195 -3.51 -21.61 -19.72
C LEU A 195 -4.93 -22.04 -20.11
N ASN A 196 -5.65 -22.73 -19.22
CA ASN A 196 -7.04 -23.10 -19.48
C ASN A 196 -7.97 -21.87 -19.51
N GLN A 197 -7.76 -20.89 -18.63
CA GLN A 197 -8.51 -19.63 -18.67
C GLN A 197 -8.28 -18.88 -20.00
N LYS A 198 -7.02 -18.76 -20.44
CA LYS A 198 -6.67 -18.07 -21.69
C LYS A 198 -7.13 -18.83 -22.94
N TYR A 199 -7.15 -20.16 -22.89
CA TYR A 199 -7.73 -20.99 -23.94
C TYR A 199 -9.21 -20.66 -24.20
N LEU A 200 -10.02 -20.56 -23.13
CA LEU A 200 -11.43 -20.19 -23.25
C LEU A 200 -11.59 -18.78 -23.85
N ALA A 201 -10.80 -17.82 -23.39
CA ALA A 201 -10.81 -16.46 -23.92
C ALA A 201 -10.45 -16.39 -25.42
N ALA A 202 -9.48 -17.20 -25.86
CA ALA A 202 -9.08 -17.31 -27.26
C ALA A 202 -10.18 -17.98 -28.12
N LYS A 203 -10.77 -19.07 -27.61
CA LYS A 203 -11.86 -19.80 -28.28
C LYS A 203 -13.08 -18.91 -28.52
N ASN A 204 -13.45 -18.09 -27.54
CA ASN A 204 -14.56 -17.13 -27.67
C ASN A 204 -14.32 -16.05 -28.75
N LYS A 205 -13.06 -15.84 -29.16
CA LYS A 205 -12.67 -14.92 -30.26
C LYS A 205 -12.44 -15.64 -31.60
N GLY A 206 -12.78 -16.93 -31.68
CA GLY A 206 -12.55 -17.75 -32.86
C GLY A 206 -11.07 -17.99 -33.17
N VAL A 207 -10.20 -17.96 -32.16
CA VAL A 207 -8.77 -18.24 -32.30
C VAL A 207 -8.49 -19.70 -31.94
N LEU A 208 -7.86 -20.44 -32.86
CA LEU A 208 -7.43 -21.81 -32.60
C LEU A 208 -6.14 -21.80 -31.77
N VAL A 209 -6.10 -22.53 -30.66
CA VAL A 209 -4.92 -22.61 -29.80
C VAL A 209 -4.45 -24.06 -29.68
N GLU A 210 -3.18 -24.29 -29.97
CA GLU A 210 -2.50 -25.58 -29.85
C GLU A 210 -1.49 -25.54 -28.70
N PHE A 211 -1.63 -26.47 -27.75
CA PHE A 211 -0.74 -26.59 -26.59
C PHE A 211 0.17 -27.81 -26.72
N LEU A 212 1.48 -27.58 -26.60
CA LEU A 212 2.50 -28.61 -26.40
C LEU A 212 3.15 -28.35 -25.03
N VAL A 213 2.50 -28.85 -23.98
CA VAL A 213 2.91 -28.63 -22.59
C VAL A 213 3.37 -29.95 -21.99
N GLY A 214 4.58 -29.95 -21.43
CA GLY A 214 5.17 -31.10 -20.73
C GLY A 214 4.86 -31.12 -19.24
N ASP A 215 5.57 -31.96 -18.49
CA ASP A 215 5.53 -31.96 -17.03
C ASP A 215 6.28 -30.73 -16.48
N LEU A 216 5.60 -29.92 -15.70
CA LEU A 216 6.06 -28.65 -15.13
C LEU A 216 6.02 -28.67 -13.59
N ALA A 217 5.96 -29.86 -12.99
CA ALA A 217 6.06 -30.00 -11.54
C ALA A 217 7.40 -29.42 -11.02
N GLY A 218 7.33 -28.64 -9.94
CA GLY A 218 8.52 -28.14 -9.23
C GLY A 218 9.35 -27.08 -9.98
N LEU A 219 8.72 -26.28 -10.85
CA LEU A 219 9.40 -25.13 -11.48
C LEU A 219 9.99 -24.18 -10.42
N PRO A 220 11.23 -23.70 -10.60
CA PRO A 220 11.91 -22.82 -9.65
C PRO A 220 11.52 -21.34 -9.83
N PHE A 221 10.24 -21.06 -10.13
CA PHE A 221 9.72 -19.70 -10.34
C PHE A 221 8.62 -19.41 -9.32
N ALA A 222 8.50 -18.15 -8.90
CA ALA A 222 7.38 -17.72 -8.07
C ALA A 222 6.06 -17.79 -8.85
N ASP A 223 4.98 -18.16 -8.18
CA ASP A 223 3.66 -18.29 -8.79
C ASP A 223 3.20 -16.97 -9.44
N GLU A 224 3.49 -15.84 -8.79
CA GLU A 224 3.18 -14.49 -9.25
C GLU A 224 3.85 -14.16 -10.58
N ASP A 225 5.12 -14.53 -10.73
CA ASP A 225 5.90 -14.33 -11.96
C ASP A 225 5.35 -15.22 -13.10
N LEU A 226 5.01 -16.48 -12.80
CA LEU A 226 4.40 -17.40 -13.76
C LEU A 226 3.06 -16.85 -14.27
N VAL A 227 2.21 -16.37 -13.36
CA VAL A 227 0.92 -15.75 -13.72
C VAL A 227 1.14 -14.53 -14.60
N ALA A 228 2.06 -13.64 -14.23
CA ALA A 228 2.34 -12.42 -14.97
C ALA A 228 2.88 -12.71 -16.39
N VAL A 229 3.88 -13.58 -16.50
CA VAL A 229 4.51 -13.92 -17.79
C VAL A 229 3.52 -14.64 -18.71
N LEU A 230 2.85 -15.69 -18.23
CA LEU A 230 1.90 -16.45 -19.04
C LEU A 230 0.71 -15.60 -19.47
N SER A 231 0.16 -14.79 -18.57
CA SER A 231 -0.98 -13.92 -18.90
C SER A 231 -0.61 -12.89 -19.96
N ASN A 232 0.54 -12.22 -19.80
CA ASN A 232 0.99 -11.20 -20.75
C ASN A 232 1.28 -11.79 -22.14
N LEU A 233 1.97 -12.92 -22.21
CA LEU A 233 2.28 -13.57 -23.49
C LEU A 233 1.01 -14.03 -24.20
N MET A 234 0.10 -14.67 -23.47
CA MET A 234 -1.16 -15.15 -24.04
C MET A 234 -2.06 -14.00 -24.47
N ASP A 235 -2.18 -12.94 -23.67
CA ASP A 235 -2.99 -11.77 -24.03
C ASP A 235 -2.47 -11.09 -25.28
N ASN A 236 -1.14 -10.95 -25.42
CA ASN A 236 -0.52 -10.40 -26.61
C ASN A 236 -0.79 -11.28 -27.83
N ALA A 237 -0.61 -12.59 -27.71
CA ALA A 237 -0.86 -13.54 -28.79
C ALA A 237 -2.34 -13.54 -29.23
N ILE A 238 -3.28 -13.50 -28.28
CA ILE A 238 -4.73 -13.44 -28.55
C ILE A 238 -5.10 -12.14 -29.22
N LYS A 239 -4.61 -11.00 -28.73
CA LYS A 239 -4.87 -9.68 -29.34
C LYS A 239 -4.35 -9.62 -30.77
N ALA A 240 -3.11 -10.06 -31.00
CA ALA A 240 -2.50 -10.04 -32.32
C ALA A 240 -3.19 -11.00 -33.31
N SER A 241 -3.56 -12.21 -32.85
CA SER A 241 -4.26 -13.19 -33.69
C SER A 241 -5.69 -12.77 -34.02
N ALA A 242 -6.37 -12.05 -33.13
CA ALA A 242 -7.71 -11.55 -33.39
C ALA A 242 -7.78 -10.54 -34.55
N LEU A 243 -6.66 -9.88 -34.87
CA LEU A 243 -6.54 -8.96 -36.01
C LEU A 243 -6.34 -9.69 -37.36
N ALA A 244 -6.02 -10.99 -37.34
CA ALA A 244 -5.88 -11.78 -38.56
C ALA A 244 -7.26 -12.17 -39.15
N PRO A 245 -7.33 -12.43 -40.47
CA PRO A 245 -8.55 -12.88 -41.12
C PRO A 245 -9.15 -14.12 -40.45
N GLU A 246 -10.48 -14.18 -40.46
CA GLU A 246 -11.24 -15.31 -39.92
C GLU A 246 -10.85 -16.60 -40.67
N GLY A 247 -10.53 -17.67 -39.92
CA GLY A 247 -10.01 -18.92 -40.46
C GLY A 247 -8.47 -19.05 -40.48
N GLN A 248 -7.73 -17.95 -40.26
CA GLN A 248 -6.24 -17.97 -40.16
C GLN A 248 -5.73 -17.69 -38.74
N ARG A 249 -6.62 -17.55 -37.75
CA ARG A 249 -6.26 -17.19 -36.38
C ARG A 249 -5.75 -18.40 -35.62
N GLN A 250 -4.44 -18.48 -35.41
CA GLN A 250 -3.80 -19.60 -34.72
C GLN A 250 -2.73 -19.13 -33.71
N ILE A 251 -2.72 -19.78 -32.54
CA ILE A 251 -1.68 -19.65 -31.52
C ILE A 251 -1.12 -21.04 -31.22
N ARG A 252 0.21 -21.15 -31.13
CA ARG A 252 0.91 -22.36 -30.69
C ARG A 252 1.74 -22.03 -29.46
N VAL A 253 1.46 -22.74 -28.37
CA VAL A 253 2.17 -22.60 -27.10
C VAL A 253 2.98 -23.86 -26.86
N LYS A 254 4.29 -23.71 -26.64
CA LYS A 254 5.18 -24.78 -26.20
C LYS A 254 5.74 -24.42 -24.84
N PHE A 255 5.54 -25.29 -23.85
CA PHE A 255 6.08 -25.12 -22.51
C PHE A 255 6.63 -26.46 -22.00
N THR A 256 7.95 -26.57 -21.95
CA THR A 256 8.63 -27.82 -21.58
C THR A 256 9.76 -27.54 -20.60
N ASN A 257 9.93 -28.42 -19.62
CA ASN A 257 11.04 -28.42 -18.68
C ASN A 257 11.89 -29.66 -18.93
N ASP A 258 13.10 -29.48 -19.46
CA ASP A 258 14.05 -30.57 -19.69
C ASP A 258 15.24 -30.40 -18.73
N LYS A 259 15.67 -31.49 -18.09
CA LYS A 259 16.80 -31.50 -17.15
C LYS A 259 18.12 -31.12 -17.80
N GLU A 260 18.28 -31.33 -19.12
CA GLU A 260 19.51 -30.99 -19.85
C GLU A 260 19.42 -29.63 -20.57
N SER A 261 18.22 -29.23 -21.01
CA SER A 261 18.01 -28.03 -21.85
C SER A 261 17.41 -26.83 -21.12
N GLY A 262 17.02 -27.00 -19.85
CA GLY A 262 16.35 -25.98 -19.05
C GLY A 262 14.86 -25.82 -19.41
N VAL A 263 14.29 -24.71 -18.93
CA VAL A 263 12.87 -24.39 -19.12
C VAL A 263 12.68 -23.59 -20.41
N LEU A 264 11.86 -24.11 -21.32
CA LEU A 264 11.51 -23.45 -22.58
C LEU A 264 10.03 -23.06 -22.58
N LEU A 265 9.76 -21.76 -22.68
CA LEU A 265 8.43 -21.20 -22.96
C LEU A 265 8.45 -20.45 -24.30
N SER A 266 7.60 -20.86 -25.23
CA SER A 266 7.48 -20.25 -26.56
C SER A 266 6.01 -20.09 -26.92
N VAL A 267 5.60 -18.87 -27.24
CA VAL A 267 4.27 -18.57 -27.78
C VAL A 267 4.42 -18.02 -29.19
N LYS A 268 3.87 -18.72 -30.18
CA LYS A 268 3.84 -18.30 -31.58
C LYS A 268 2.41 -17.98 -31.97
N ASN A 269 2.20 -16.91 -32.70
CA ASN A 269 0.87 -16.51 -33.14
C ASN A 269 0.88 -16.04 -34.59
N THR A 270 -0.25 -16.19 -35.26
CA THR A 270 -0.49 -15.59 -36.58
C THR A 270 -0.74 -14.09 -36.44
N THR A 271 -0.21 -13.28 -37.35
CA THR A 271 -0.39 -11.83 -37.38
C THR A 271 -0.86 -11.38 -38.75
N ALA A 272 -1.75 -10.39 -38.83
CA ALA A 272 -2.02 -9.68 -40.07
C ALA A 272 -0.74 -8.94 -40.50
N GLY A 273 -0.12 -9.36 -41.61
CA GLY A 273 1.23 -8.94 -41.98
C GLY A 273 1.42 -7.42 -41.98
N ARG A 274 2.33 -6.95 -41.13
CA ARG A 274 3.23 -5.81 -41.31
C ARG A 274 4.26 -5.84 -40.18
N CYS A 275 5.39 -6.48 -40.42
CA CYS A 275 6.61 -6.15 -39.68
C CYS A 275 7.07 -4.81 -40.22
N GLY A 276 6.89 -3.75 -39.44
CA GLY A 276 7.55 -2.45 -39.61
C GLY A 276 8.60 -2.31 -38.53
#